data_AF-A0A5R9F966-F1
#
_entry.id   AF-A0A5R9F966-F1
#
_cell.length_a   1.000
_cell.length_b   1.000
_cell.length_c   1.000
_cell.angle_alpha   90.00
_cell.angle_beta   90.00
_cell.angle_gamma   90.00
#
_symmetry.space_group_name_H-M   'P 1'
#
loop_
_entity.id
_entity.type
_entity.pdbx_description
1 polymer ?
#
loop_
_entity_poly.entity_id
_entity_poly.type
_entity_poly.pdbx_seq_one_letter_code
_entity_poly.pdbx_strand_id
1 'polypeptide(L)'
;MSDNKFSQQELEHLLNEWKGDNVIIQKEEMDDKDKTIMKLEDFSFQERDQTIDDYTSEMLLQLKGEGKVISDQSAEPLPFSRFEIPLEEVSQMHLDETSIQLKTERGSYTISHNTHS
;
A
#
# COMPACT_ATOMS: atom_id res chain seq x y z
N MET A 1 25.67 6.51 -10.91
CA MET A 1 24.65 7.24 -10.13
C MET A 1 23.44 7.28 -11.02
N SER A 2 22.49 6.39 -10.78
CA SER A 2 21.26 6.33 -11.57
C SER A 2 20.14 6.57 -10.58
N ASP A 3 19.53 7.75 -10.71
CA ASP A 3 18.35 8.15 -9.98
C ASP A 3 17.29 7.06 -10.14
N ASN A 4 16.89 6.46 -9.01
CA ASN A 4 15.81 5.47 -9.00
C ASN A 4 14.51 6.24 -9.24
N LYS A 5 14.20 6.49 -10.52
CA LYS A 5 12.91 7.05 -10.92
C LYS A 5 11.85 6.03 -10.57
N PHE A 6 11.10 6.33 -9.51
CA PHE A 6 9.79 5.76 -9.24
C PHE A 6 9.01 5.66 -10.55
N SER A 7 8.62 4.46 -10.92
CA SER A 7 7.79 4.23 -12.09
C SER A 7 6.41 3.83 -11.59
N GLN A 8 5.53 4.83 -11.51
CA GLN A 8 4.11 4.64 -11.23
C GLN A 8 3.50 3.63 -12.22
N GLN A 9 4.02 3.57 -13.45
CA GLN A 9 3.59 2.62 -14.47
C GLN A 9 3.89 1.16 -14.12
N GLU A 10 5.07 0.84 -13.57
CA GLU A 10 5.39 -0.52 -13.12
C GLU A 10 4.56 -0.91 -11.90
N LEU A 11 4.33 0.02 -10.98
CA LEU A 11 3.43 -0.18 -9.84
C LEU A 11 2.00 -0.46 -10.30
N GLU A 12 1.48 0.35 -11.22
CA GLU A 12 0.17 0.16 -11.85
C GLU A 12 0.07 -1.19 -12.56
N HIS A 13 1.13 -1.60 -13.25
CA HIS A 13 1.15 -2.89 -13.94
C HIS A 13 1.09 -4.05 -12.96
N LEU A 14 1.96 -4.08 -11.94
CA LEU A 14 1.96 -5.13 -10.92
C LEU A 14 0.63 -5.22 -10.17
N LEU A 15 0.08 -4.09 -9.73
CA LEU A 15 -1.20 -4.07 -9.02
C LEU A 15 -2.36 -4.53 -9.92
N ASN A 16 -2.29 -4.30 -11.23
CA ASN A 16 -3.29 -4.82 -12.16
C ASN A 16 -3.19 -6.34 -12.30
N GLU A 17 -1.98 -6.90 -12.39
CA GLU A 17 -1.77 -8.35 -12.47
C GLU A 17 -2.24 -9.06 -11.19
N TRP A 18 -2.14 -8.40 -10.03
CA TRP A 18 -2.57 -8.97 -8.75
C TRP A 18 -4.07 -8.80 -8.45
N LYS A 19 -4.85 -8.12 -9.33
CA LYS A 19 -6.29 -7.97 -9.12
C LYS A 19 -6.99 -9.33 -9.14
N GLY A 20 -7.86 -9.55 -8.17
CA GLY A 20 -8.60 -10.78 -7.96
C GLY A 20 -7.95 -11.73 -6.95
N ASP A 21 -6.66 -11.55 -6.67
CA ASP A 21 -5.88 -12.40 -5.76
C ASP A 21 -5.77 -11.80 -4.34
N ASN A 22 -5.26 -12.61 -3.42
CA ASN A 22 -4.93 -12.13 -2.08
C ASN A 22 -3.57 -11.43 -2.09
N VAL A 23 -3.50 -10.32 -1.38
CA VAL A 23 -2.25 -9.62 -1.05
C VAL A 23 -2.07 -9.56 0.45
N ILE A 24 -0.82 -9.61 0.89
CA ILE A 24 -0.42 -9.39 2.27
C ILE A 24 0.27 -8.05 2.32
N ILE A 25 -0.25 -7.14 3.13
CA ILE A 25 0.32 -5.81 3.35
C ILE A 25 0.91 -5.80 4.76
N GLN A 26 2.18 -5.45 4.88
CA GLN A 26 2.85 -5.19 6.15
C GLN A 26 3.18 -3.71 6.23
N LYS A 27 2.74 -3.06 7.30
CA LYS A 27 3.10 -1.69 7.65
C LYS A 27 3.98 -1.74 8.88
N GLU A 28 5.17 -1.17 8.78
CA GLU A 28 6.16 -1.13 9.85
C GLU A 28 6.49 0.33 10.18
N GLU A 29 6.18 0.70 11.42
CA GLU A 29 6.53 1.95 12.08
C GLU A 29 7.50 1.64 13.23
N MET A 30 8.14 2.66 13.82
CA MET A 30 9.32 2.48 14.71
C MET A 30 9.22 1.30 15.70
N ASP A 31 8.07 1.14 16.36
CA ASP A 31 7.84 0.07 17.34
C ASP A 31 6.56 -0.74 17.06
N ASP A 32 5.94 -0.57 15.89
CA ASP A 32 4.65 -1.19 15.57
C ASP A 32 4.65 -1.84 14.18
N LYS A 33 4.02 -3.02 14.11
CA LYS A 33 3.94 -3.79 12.88
C LYS A 33 2.54 -4.34 12.70
N ASP A 34 1.83 -3.74 11.76
CA ASP A 34 0.52 -4.19 11.32
C ASP A 34 0.62 -5.12 10.12
N LYS A 35 -0.18 -6.19 10.13
CA LYS A 35 -0.36 -7.05 8.97
C LYS A 35 -1.81 -6.98 8.50
N THR A 36 -2.03 -6.70 7.22
CA THR A 36 -3.34 -6.82 6.57
C THR A 36 -3.29 -7.93 5.54
N ILE A 37 -4.31 -8.78 5.49
CA ILE A 37 -4.53 -9.72 4.40
C ILE A 37 -5.83 -9.32 3.73
N MET A 38 -5.79 -9.04 2.43
CA MET A 38 -6.98 -8.63 1.68
C MET A 38 -7.00 -9.25 0.29
N LYS A 39 -8.19 -9.43 -0.26
CA LYS A 39 -8.37 -9.69 -1.69
C LYS A 39 -8.29 -8.34 -2.41
N LEU A 40 -7.34 -8.18 -3.33
CA LEU A 40 -7.21 -6.96 -4.10
C LEU A 40 -8.25 -6.95 -5.22
N GLU A 41 -9.32 -6.18 -5.07
CA GLU A 41 -10.38 -6.08 -6.08
C GLU A 41 -10.12 -4.96 -7.08
N ASP A 42 -9.62 -3.83 -6.59
CA ASP A 42 -9.31 -2.66 -7.40
C ASP A 42 -8.26 -1.78 -6.70
N PHE A 43 -7.70 -0.81 -7.41
CA PHE A 43 -6.86 0.22 -6.82
C PHE A 43 -7.07 1.57 -7.51
N SER A 44 -6.74 2.66 -6.81
CA SER A 44 -6.78 4.00 -7.39
C SER A 44 -5.75 4.91 -6.75
N PHE A 45 -5.17 5.80 -7.56
CA PHE A 45 -4.42 6.95 -7.09
C PHE A 45 -5.40 8.11 -6.88
N GLN A 46 -5.36 8.73 -5.70
CA GLN A 46 -6.20 9.88 -5.38
C GLN A 46 -5.33 11.03 -4.88
N GLU A 47 -5.59 12.22 -5.37
CA GLU A 47 -5.14 13.45 -4.72
C GLU A 47 -6.12 13.73 -3.57
N ARG A 48 -5.62 13.85 -2.34
CA ARG A 48 -6.44 14.24 -1.20
C ARG A 48 -6.58 15.76 -1.22
N ASP A 49 -7.80 16.24 -1.54
CA ASP A 49 -8.09 17.67 -1.52
C ASP A 49 -7.91 18.27 -0.11
N GLN A 50 -7.33 19.47 -0.11
CA GLN A 50 -6.85 20.26 1.02
C GLN A 50 -7.88 20.36 2.17
N THR A 51 -7.47 20.03 3.40
CA THR A 51 -8.26 20.34 4.61
C THR A 51 -7.68 21.55 5.32
N ILE A 52 -8.01 22.75 4.84
CA ILE A 52 -7.93 24.09 5.51
C ILE A 52 -6.55 24.55 6.05
N ASP A 53 -5.59 23.66 6.32
CA ASP A 53 -4.23 23.99 6.72
C ASP A 53 -3.26 23.65 5.58
N ASP A 54 -2.37 24.60 5.32
CA ASP A 54 -1.61 24.87 4.11
C ASP A 54 -0.47 23.85 3.84
N TYR A 55 -0.81 22.55 3.74
CA TYR A 55 0.12 21.47 3.40
C TYR A 55 -0.17 20.90 1.99
N THR A 56 0.90 20.46 1.33
CA THR A 56 1.00 20.00 -0.06
C THR A 56 -0.07 18.95 -0.43
N SER A 57 -0.43 18.85 -1.72
CA SER A 57 -1.35 17.82 -2.22
C SER A 57 -0.80 16.41 -1.94
N GLU A 58 -1.45 15.66 -1.04
CA GLU A 58 -1.05 14.29 -0.71
C GLU A 58 -1.58 13.33 -1.80
N MET A 59 -0.69 12.70 -2.57
CA MET A 59 -1.08 11.58 -3.44
C MET A 59 -1.20 10.29 -2.61
N LEU A 60 -2.34 9.61 -2.71
CA LEU A 60 -2.63 8.37 -1.99
C LEU A 60 -2.83 7.21 -2.97
N LEU A 61 -2.15 6.09 -2.71
CA LEU A 61 -2.52 4.80 -3.28
C LEU A 61 -3.60 4.17 -2.41
N GLN A 62 -4.74 3.85 -3.00
CA GLN A 62 -5.81 3.12 -2.35
C GLN A 62 -5.94 1.74 -2.94
N LEU A 63 -5.76 0.71 -2.12
CA LEU A 63 -6.05 -0.68 -2.44
C LEU A 63 -7.45 -1.00 -1.92
N LYS A 64 -8.32 -1.52 -2.77
CA LYS A 64 -9.73 -1.79 -2.45
C LYS A 64 -9.99 -3.29 -2.47
N GLY A 65 -10.84 -3.72 -1.55
CA GLY A 65 -11.33 -5.08 -1.46
C GLY A 65 -11.49 -5.54 -0.01
N GLU A 66 -12.18 -6.65 0.16
CA GLU A 66 -12.42 -7.23 1.48
C GLU A 66 -11.13 -7.81 2.08
N GLY A 67 -10.94 -7.62 3.37
CA GLY A 67 -9.75 -8.10 4.05
C GLY A 67 -9.89 -8.10 5.56
N LYS A 68 -8.79 -8.42 6.22
CA LYS A 68 -8.67 -8.40 7.68
C LYS A 68 -7.34 -7.79 8.09
N VAL A 69 -7.38 -6.98 9.13
CA VAL A 69 -6.19 -6.54 9.88
C VAL A 69 -5.90 -7.59 10.93
N ILE A 70 -4.67 -8.09 10.95
CA ILE A 70 -4.16 -9.11 11.86
C ILE A 70 -3.18 -8.43 12.80
N SER A 71 -3.54 -8.38 14.07
CA SER A 71 -2.69 -7.96 15.17
C SER A 71 -2.35 -9.17 16.06
N ASP A 72 -1.49 -8.98 17.05
CA ASP A 72 -1.13 -10.02 18.03
C ASP A 72 -2.34 -10.57 18.81
N GLN A 73 -3.43 -9.79 18.92
CA GLN A 73 -4.57 -10.11 19.77
C GLN A 73 -5.85 -10.46 19.00
N SER A 74 -6.00 -9.99 17.75
CA SER A 74 -7.23 -10.19 16.98
C SER A 74 -7.04 -10.11 15.46
N ALA A 75 -8.00 -10.66 14.73
CA ALA A 75 -8.18 -10.47 13.30
C ALA A 75 -9.52 -9.78 13.05
N GLU A 76 -9.48 -8.50 12.75
CA GLU A 76 -10.66 -7.66 12.55
C GLU A 76 -10.89 -7.38 11.06
N PRO A 77 -12.13 -7.20 10.60
CA PRO A 77 -12.40 -6.78 9.22
C PRO A 77 -11.66 -5.50 8.84
N LEU A 78 -11.13 -5.45 7.62
CA LEU A 78 -10.49 -4.25 7.08
C LEU A 78 -11.53 -3.12 6.98
N PRO A 79 -11.33 -1.98 7.68
CA PRO A 79 -12.28 -0.88 7.65
C PRO A 79 -12.51 -0.36 6.23
N PHE A 80 -13.78 -0.12 5.89
CA PHE A 80 -14.20 0.38 4.56
C PHE A 80 -13.75 -0.47 3.37
N SER A 81 -13.28 -1.71 3.61
CA SER A 81 -12.73 -2.60 2.58
C SER A 81 -11.65 -1.90 1.73
N ARG A 82 -10.76 -1.15 2.38
CA ARG A 82 -9.64 -0.46 1.70
C ARG A 82 -8.45 -0.24 2.60
N PHE A 83 -7.27 -0.23 1.99
CA PHE A 83 -6.01 0.13 2.61
C PHE A 83 -5.41 1.32 1.88
N GLU A 84 -4.97 2.35 2.61
CA GLU A 84 -4.37 3.56 2.05
C GLU A 84 -2.86 3.58 2.31
N ILE A 85 -2.09 3.93 1.28
CA ILE A 85 -0.65 4.19 1.40
C ILE A 85 -0.40 5.62 0.90
N PRO A 86 0.13 6.52 1.73
CA PRO A 86 0.58 7.81 1.25
C PRO A 86 1.79 7.64 0.33
N LEU A 87 1.71 8.24 -0.85
CA LEU A 87 2.81 8.27 -1.82
C LEU A 87 3.61 9.58 -1.77
N GLU A 88 3.18 10.54 -0.95
CA GLU A 88 3.97 11.73 -0.66
C GLU A 88 5.28 11.32 0.03
N GLU A 89 6.36 11.98 -0.38
CA GLU A 89 7.69 11.81 0.22
C GLU A 89 8.17 10.35 0.28
N VAL A 90 7.76 9.53 -0.71
CA VAL A 90 8.36 8.21 -0.89
C VAL A 90 9.85 8.41 -1.16
N SER A 91 10.65 8.01 -0.17
CA SER A 91 12.12 8.10 -0.22
C SER A 91 12.74 6.91 -0.94
N GLN A 92 12.07 5.75 -0.92
CA GLN A 92 12.52 4.52 -1.55
C GLN A 92 11.33 3.69 -2.03
N MET A 93 11.46 3.11 -3.22
CA MET A 93 10.52 2.13 -3.78
C MET A 93 11.32 1.03 -4.45
N HIS A 94 10.93 -0.20 -4.17
CA HIS A 94 11.44 -1.38 -4.85
C HIS A 94 10.25 -2.21 -5.33
N LEU A 95 10.25 -2.57 -6.60
CA LEU A 95 9.21 -3.35 -7.24
C LEU A 95 9.86 -4.63 -7.77
N ASP A 96 9.26 -5.77 -7.45
CA ASP A 96 9.55 -7.06 -8.05
C ASP A 96 8.22 -7.77 -8.40
N GLU A 97 8.30 -8.90 -9.11
CA GLU A 97 7.12 -9.63 -9.61
C GLU A 97 6.16 -10.08 -8.49
N THR A 98 6.66 -10.20 -7.26
CA THR A 98 5.95 -10.77 -6.11
C THR A 98 5.80 -9.80 -4.94
N SER A 99 6.51 -8.67 -4.96
CA SER A 99 6.56 -7.73 -3.84
C SER A 99 6.75 -6.27 -4.28
N ILE A 100 6.06 -5.39 -3.56
CA ILE A 100 6.18 -3.94 -3.67
C ILE A 100 6.62 -3.43 -2.30
N GLN A 101 7.74 -2.72 -2.25
CA GLN A 101 8.29 -2.13 -1.03
C GLN A 101 8.31 -0.62 -1.18
N LEU A 102 7.74 0.09 -0.21
CA LEU A 102 7.63 1.55 -0.19
C LEU A 102 8.14 2.07 1.15
N LYS A 103 8.96 3.11 1.12
CA LYS A 103 9.38 3.82 2.33
C LYS A 103 8.97 5.28 2.26
N THR A 104 8.15 5.69 3.21
CA THR A 104 7.64 7.07 3.38
C THR A 104 8.20 7.67 4.66
N GLU A 105 7.90 8.94 4.96
CA GLU A 105 8.16 9.51 6.28
C GLU A 105 7.38 8.81 7.40
N ARG A 106 6.16 8.33 7.10
CA ARG A 106 5.28 7.71 8.11
C ARG A 106 5.70 6.28 8.47
N GLY A 107 6.34 5.56 7.55
CA GLY A 107 6.73 4.17 7.77
C GLY A 107 7.11 3.44 6.49
N SER A 108 7.38 2.14 6.65
CA SER A 108 7.69 1.23 5.54
C SER A 108 6.51 0.30 5.27
N TYR A 109 6.20 0.10 3.99
CA TYR A 109 5.12 -0.75 3.53
C TYR A 109 5.69 -1.84 2.63
N THR A 110 5.29 -3.08 2.87
CA THR A 110 5.58 -4.21 1.98
C THR A 110 4.27 -4.85 1.58
N ILE A 111 3.97 -4.88 0.28
CA ILE A 111 2.83 -5.60 -0.30
C ILE A 111 3.39 -6.83 -0.98
N SER A 112 2.92 -8.02 -0.61
CA SER A 112 3.32 -9.28 -1.25
C SER A 112 2.11 -9.94 -1.89
N HIS A 113 2.30 -10.40 -3.14
CA HIS A 113 1.32 -11.23 -3.82
C HIS A 113 1.24 -12.59 -3.13
N ASN A 114 0.02 -13.01 -2.77
CA ASN A 114 -0.22 -14.31 -2.19
C ASN A 114 -1.21 -15.10 -3.05
N THR A 115 -0.65 -15.94 -3.93
CA THR A 115 -1.41 -16.81 -4.84
C THR A 115 -1.97 -18.07 -4.18
N HIS A 116 -1.68 -18.33 -2.91
CA HIS A 116 -2.17 -19.52 -2.22
C HIS A 116 -3.48 -19.20 -1.50
N SER A 117 -4.59 -19.57 -2.15
CA SER A 117 -5.95 -19.62 -1.58
C SER A 117 -6.41 -21.06 -1.37
#